data_AF-A0A9W7HYL6-F1
#
_entry.id   AF-A0A9W7HYL6-F1
#
_cell.length_a   1.000
_cell.length_b   1.000
_cell.length_c   1.000
_cell.angle_alpha   90.00
_cell.angle_beta   90.00
_cell.angle_gamma   90.00
#
_symmetry.space_group_name_H-M   'P 1'
#
loop_
_entity.id
_entity.type
_entity.pdbx_description
1 polymer ?
#
loop_
_entity_poly.entity_id
_entity_poly.type
_entity_poly.pdbx_seq_one_letter_code
_entity_poly.pdbx_strand_id
1 'polypeptide(L)'
;MARNCIELLSTVLSSSPHQDALEDDLITTLAQQCRESQSTVVRIIETAGDNESLLFEALNVNDEIQKALSKYEELKPPVGTPHASHGGSNHDMMDDLFGKKGGARPKGREIQRSKAPKGDLITF
;
A
#
# COMPACT_ATOMS: atom_id res chain seq x y z
N MET A 1 19.18 -0.73 22.62
CA MET A 1 18.48 0.47 22.10
C MET A 1 17.22 0.12 21.33
N ALA A 2 17.24 -0.84 20.40
CA ALA A 2 16.07 -1.25 19.60
C ALA A 2 14.76 -1.43 20.38
N ARG A 3 14.76 -2.16 21.50
CA ARG A 3 13.55 -2.43 22.29
C ARG A 3 12.84 -1.19 22.82
N ASN A 4 13.59 -0.14 23.19
CA ASN A 4 12.99 1.09 23.72
C ASN A 4 12.26 1.85 22.60
N CYS A 5 12.86 1.93 21.41
CA CYS A 5 12.25 2.57 20.24
C CYS A 5 10.98 1.84 19.77
N ILE A 6 10.98 0.49 19.80
CA ILE A 6 9.84 -0.36 19.43
C ILE A 6 8.64 -0.11 20.34
N GLU A 7 8.86 -0.16 21.66
CA GLU A 7 7.82 0.05 22.67
C GLU A 7 7.21 1.45 22.55
N LEU A 8 8.06 2.47 22.38
CA LEU A 8 7.61 3.85 22.21
C LEU A 8 6.83 4.04 20.91
N LEU A 9 7.33 3.52 19.79
CA LEU A 9 6.63 3.58 18.51
C LEU A 9 5.25 2.93 18.63
N SER A 10 5.16 1.73 19.20
CA SER A 10 3.88 1.03 19.36
C SER A 10 2.91 1.78 20.30
N THR A 11 3.42 2.41 21.36
CA THR A 11 2.62 3.19 22.32
C THR A 11 2.07 4.47 21.71
N VAL A 12 2.91 5.24 21.00
CA VAL A 12 2.48 6.51 20.37
C VAL A 12 1.50 6.22 19.24
N LEU A 13 1.75 5.19 18.41
CA LEU A 13 0.82 4.76 17.36
C LEU A 13 -0.52 4.27 17.90
N SER A 14 -0.58 3.78 19.14
CA SER A 14 -1.82 3.32 19.77
C SER A 14 -2.56 4.42 20.54
N SER A 15 -1.88 5.52 20.88
CA SER A 15 -2.42 6.61 21.71
C SER A 15 -2.95 7.80 20.89
N SER A 16 -2.52 7.94 19.64
CA SER A 16 -2.94 9.02 18.74
C SER A 16 -3.84 8.55 17.60
N PRO A 17 -4.85 9.33 17.18
CA PRO A 17 -5.62 9.05 15.97
C PRO A 17 -4.69 9.03 14.76
N HIS A 18 -4.87 8.02 13.89
CA HIS A 18 -3.91 7.58 12.86
C HIS A 18 -3.40 8.66 11.88
N GLN A 19 -4.08 9.81 11.78
CA GLN A 19 -3.76 10.88 10.83
C GLN A 19 -2.75 11.90 11.38
N ASP A 20 -2.85 12.29 12.66
CA ASP A 20 -1.89 13.21 13.31
C ASP A 20 -0.56 12.50 13.67
N ALA A 21 -0.62 11.19 13.94
CA ALA A 21 0.54 10.41 14.33
C ALA A 21 1.64 10.36 13.24
N LEU A 22 1.26 10.48 11.96
CA LEU A 22 2.22 10.37 10.86
C LEU A 22 2.96 11.66 10.54
N GLU A 23 2.40 12.81 10.91
CA GLU A 23 3.07 14.11 10.82
C GLU A 23 4.00 14.35 12.02
N ASP A 24 3.97 13.45 13.01
CA ASP A 24 4.82 13.54 14.18
C ASP A 24 6.27 13.18 13.82
N ASP A 25 7.14 14.20 13.83
CA ASP A 25 8.60 14.09 13.68
C ASP A 25 9.19 13.02 14.60
N LEU A 26 8.59 12.82 15.79
CA LEU A 26 9.00 11.78 16.72
C LEU A 26 8.73 10.39 16.15
N ILE A 27 7.55 10.15 15.56
CA ILE A 27 7.20 8.84 15.00
C ILE A 27 8.08 8.53 13.79
N THR A 28 8.32 9.51 12.93
CA THR A 28 9.22 9.36 11.79
C THR A 28 10.65 9.03 12.24
N THR A 29 11.15 9.73 13.26
CA THR A 29 12.47 9.47 13.86
C THR A 29 12.54 8.07 14.50
N LEU A 30 11.51 7.66 15.24
CA LEU A 30 11.44 6.34 15.87
C LEU A 30 11.39 5.22 14.82
N ALA A 31 10.64 5.40 13.74
CA ALA A 31 10.60 4.45 12.62
C ALA A 31 11.99 4.33 11.95
N GLN A 32 12.69 5.45 11.77
CA GLN A 32 14.03 5.44 11.18
C GLN A 32 15.05 4.72 12.09
N GLN A 33 15.03 4.99 13.40
CA GLN A 33 15.88 4.26 14.36
C GLN A 33 15.57 2.76 14.41
N CYS A 34 14.30 2.37 14.23
CA CYS A 34 13.92 0.97 14.09
C CYS A 34 14.55 0.34 12.84
N ARG A 35 14.56 1.03 11.69
CA ARG A 35 15.21 0.55 10.45
C ARG A 35 16.73 0.43 10.60
N GLU A 36 17.38 1.41 11.24
CA GLU A 36 18.82 1.34 11.53
C GLU A 36 19.17 0.20 12.48
N SER A 37 18.35 0.02 13.51
CA SER A 37 18.45 -1.11 14.44
C SER A 37 18.25 -2.44 13.71
N GLN A 38 17.30 -2.52 12.78
CA GLN A 38 17.04 -3.71 11.97
C GLN A 38 18.29 -4.10 11.17
N SER A 39 18.91 -3.14 10.45
CA SER A 39 20.11 -3.40 9.67
C SER A 39 21.26 -3.94 10.54
N THR A 40 21.40 -3.40 11.75
CA THR A 40 22.40 -3.88 12.71
C THR A 40 22.09 -5.30 13.19
N VAL A 41 20.82 -5.58 13.51
CA VAL A 41 20.38 -6.90 13.96
C VAL A 41 20.53 -7.95 12.85
N VAL A 42 20.22 -7.62 11.60
CA VAL A 42 20.44 -8.51 10.44
C VAL A 42 21.91 -8.85 10.29
N ARG A 43 22.81 -7.86 10.39
CA ARG A 43 24.26 -8.14 10.37
C ARG A 43 24.68 -9.07 11.50
N ILE A 44 24.11 -8.92 12.69
CA ILE A 44 24.37 -9.83 13.82
C ILE A 44 23.88 -11.24 13.48
N ILE A 45 22.69 -11.40 12.91
CA ILE A 45 22.15 -12.69 12.46
C ILE A 45 23.06 -13.35 11.43
N GLU A 46 23.53 -12.61 10.42
CA GLU A 46 24.43 -13.10 9.37
C GLU A 46 25.81 -13.50 9.90
N THR A 47 26.29 -12.83 10.94
CA THR A 47 27.61 -13.06 11.54
C THR A 47 27.57 -13.96 12.79
N ALA A 48 26.38 -14.35 13.27
CA ALA A 48 26.21 -15.11 14.51
C ALA A 48 26.82 -16.53 14.45
N GLY A 49 27.01 -17.08 13.24
CA GLY A 49 27.63 -18.40 13.06
C GLY A 49 26.90 -19.49 13.85
N ASP A 50 27.61 -20.10 14.81
CA ASP A 50 27.14 -21.20 15.64
C ASP A 50 26.53 -20.75 16.99
N ASN A 51 26.50 -19.44 17.27
CA ASN A 51 25.95 -18.90 18.51
C ASN A 51 24.41 -18.89 18.48
N GLU A 52 23.80 -20.07 18.59
CA GLU A 52 22.34 -20.27 18.53
C GLU A 52 21.57 -19.37 19.51
N SER A 53 22.10 -19.15 20.71
CA SER A 53 21.50 -18.26 21.72
C SER A 53 21.42 -16.80 21.23
N LEU A 54 22.50 -16.30 20.63
CA LEU A 54 22.56 -14.96 20.06
C LEU A 54 21.65 -14.86 18.83
N LEU A 55 21.62 -15.91 18.00
CA LEU A 55 20.75 -15.99 16.83
C LEU A 55 19.27 -15.94 17.23
N PHE A 56 18.86 -16.69 18.25
CA PHE A 56 17.47 -16.69 18.73
C PHE A 56 17.04 -15.33 19.27
N GLU A 57 17.92 -14.67 20.04
CA GLU A 57 17.64 -13.33 20.55
C GLU A 57 17.58 -12.30 19.42
N ALA A 58 18.52 -12.38 18.47
CA ALA A 58 18.58 -11.46 17.33
C ALA A 58 17.37 -11.62 16.40
N LEU A 59 16.94 -12.85 16.12
CA LEU A 59 15.73 -13.14 15.35
C LEU A 59 14.49 -12.59 16.06
N ASN A 60 14.32 -12.87 17.36
CA ASN A 60 13.19 -12.35 18.12
C ASN A 60 13.16 -10.80 18.11
N VAL A 61 14.32 -10.15 18.24
CA VAL A 61 14.38 -8.67 18.14
C VAL A 61 14.05 -8.21 16.72
N ASN A 62 14.45 -8.94 15.68
CA ASN A 62 14.10 -8.64 14.30
C ASN A 62 12.58 -8.70 14.07
N ASP A 63 11.92 -9.76 14.55
CA ASP A 63 10.46 -9.93 14.45
C ASP A 63 9.71 -8.76 15.10
N GLU A 64 10.13 -8.35 16.30
CA GLU A 64 9.51 -7.23 17.01
C GLU A 64 9.73 -5.89 16.27
N ILE A 65 10.91 -5.68 15.68
CA ILE A 65 11.17 -4.50 14.84
C ILE A 65 10.29 -4.51 13.60
N GLN A 66 10.20 -5.66 12.91
CA GLN A 66 9.38 -5.81 11.71
C GLN A 66 7.90 -5.54 12.01
N LYS A 67 7.40 -6.07 13.12
CA LYS A 67 6.02 -5.86 13.56
C LYS A 67 5.71 -4.40 13.84
N ALA A 68 6.60 -3.69 14.52
CA ALA A 68 6.42 -2.27 14.82
C ALA A 68 6.48 -1.40 13.55
N LEU A 69 7.40 -1.70 12.63
CA LEU A 69 7.47 -1.02 11.33
C LEU A 69 6.23 -1.32 10.47
N SER A 70 5.75 -2.57 10.44
CA SER A 70 4.53 -2.94 9.71
C SER A 70 3.34 -2.12 10.18
N LYS A 71 3.15 -1.99 11.50
CA LYS A 71 2.08 -1.16 12.08
C LYS A 71 2.22 0.31 11.71
N TYR A 72 3.45 0.84 11.65
CA TYR A 72 3.69 2.21 11.17
C TYR A 72 3.31 2.37 9.68
N GLU A 73 3.63 1.40 8.83
CA GLU A 73 3.34 1.47 7.39
C GLU A 73 1.85 1.24 7.06
N GLU A 74 1.12 0.44 7.85
CA GLU A 74 -0.33 0.29 7.74
C GLU A 74 -1.08 1.60 8.02
N LEU A 75 -0.51 2.45 8.87
CA LEU A 75 -1.09 3.75 9.22
C LEU A 75 -0.79 4.78 8.14
N LYS A 76 0.42 4.72 7.55
CA LYS A 76 0.82 5.61 6.46
C LYS A 76 -0.17 5.44 5.29
N PRO A 77 -0.75 6.54 4.75
CA PRO A 77 -1.62 6.44 3.59
C PRO A 77 -0.84 5.76 2.44
N PRO A 78 -1.43 4.78 1.75
CA PRO A 78 -0.75 4.10 0.66
C PRO A 78 -0.43 5.14 -0.40
N VAL A 79 0.84 5.47 -0.55
CA VAL A 79 1.31 6.31 -1.65
C VAL A 79 1.22 5.47 -2.93
N GLY A 80 0.02 5.46 -3.53
CA GLY A 80 -0.21 5.07 -4.91
C GLY A 80 0.27 3.69 -5.34
N THR A 81 -0.04 2.63 -4.60
CA THR A 81 -0.15 1.29 -5.22
C THR A 81 -1.64 0.93 -5.30
N PRO A 82 -2.17 0.60 -6.49
CA PRO A 82 -3.52 0.09 -6.59
C PRO A 82 -3.55 -1.28 -5.91
N HIS A 83 -4.04 -1.27 -4.67
CA HIS A 83 -4.83 -2.33 -4.04
C HIS A 83 -4.62 -3.74 -4.64
N ALA A 84 -3.59 -4.44 -4.17
CA ALA A 84 -3.59 -5.90 -4.20
C ALA A 84 -4.08 -6.39 -2.83
N SER A 85 -5.39 -6.25 -2.61
CA SER A 85 -6.09 -7.03 -1.59
C SER A 85 -5.99 -8.49 -2.00
N HIS A 86 -5.03 -9.20 -1.41
CA HIS A 86 -4.94 -10.65 -1.53
C HIS A 86 -5.82 -11.28 -0.43
N GLY A 87 -7.13 -11.13 -0.62
CA GLY A 87 -8.17 -11.84 0.13
C GLY A 87 -9.13 -12.43 -0.90
N GLY A 88 -8.84 -13.64 -1.34
CA GLY A 88 -9.53 -14.31 -2.44
C GLY A 88 -11.05 -14.38 -2.26
N SER A 89 -11.76 -13.97 -3.29
CA SER A 89 -13.05 -14.54 -3.67
C SER A 89 -13.18 -14.35 -5.18
N ASN A 90 -12.89 -15.43 -5.91
CA ASN A 90 -13.28 -15.57 -7.30
C ASN A 90 -14.81 -15.39 -7.38
N HIS A 91 -15.26 -14.22 -7.84
CA HIS A 91 -16.61 -14.04 -8.34
C HIS A 91 -16.59 -13.15 -9.59
N ASP A 92 -15.70 -13.51 -10.51
CA ASP A 92 -15.78 -13.26 -11.95
C ASP A 92 -17.01 -13.98 -12.54
N MET A 93 -18.21 -13.56 -12.14
CA MET A 93 -19.46 -14.01 -12.78
C MET A 93 -20.52 -12.90 -12.84
N MET A 94 -20.07 -11.67 -13.07
CA MET A 94 -20.89 -10.64 -13.72
C MET A 94 -20.15 -10.23 -14.98
N ASP A 95 -20.63 -10.62 -16.18
CA ASP A 95 -20.77 -9.70 -17.33
C ASP A 95 -21.38 -10.33 -18.61
N ASP A 96 -21.43 -11.64 -18.82
CA ASP A 96 -21.82 -12.15 -20.15
C ASP A 96 -23.32 -12.48 -20.34
N LEU A 97 -24.02 -11.50 -20.94
CA LEU A 97 -24.72 -11.62 -22.23
C LEU A 97 -26.07 -12.38 -22.33
N PHE A 98 -27.09 -11.63 -22.78
CA PHE A 98 -28.25 -12.08 -23.59
C PHE A 98 -29.59 -12.48 -22.92
N GLY A 99 -30.14 -11.59 -22.09
CA GLY A 99 -31.51 -11.68 -21.55
C GLY A 99 -32.52 -10.67 -22.12
N LYS A 100 -32.63 -10.55 -23.46
CA LYS A 100 -33.80 -10.09 -24.25
C LYS A 100 -34.85 -9.19 -23.54
N LYS A 101 -34.77 -7.86 -23.67
CA LYS A 101 -35.94 -6.96 -23.52
C LYS A 101 -36.27 -6.30 -24.86
N GLY A 102 -37.53 -6.44 -25.25
CA GLY A 102 -38.04 -6.21 -26.60
C GLY A 102 -38.10 -4.76 -27.07
N GLY A 103 -38.39 -4.61 -28.35
CA GLY A 103 -38.68 -3.32 -28.98
C GLY A 103 -39.03 -3.52 -30.45
N ALA A 104 -40.31 -3.35 -30.78
CA ALA A 104 -40.83 -3.40 -32.13
C ALA A 104 -40.25 -2.27 -33.03
N ARG A 105 -40.12 -2.56 -34.33
CA ARG A 105 -39.99 -1.60 -35.45
C ARG A 105 -41.23 -0.66 -35.44
N PRO A 106 -41.28 0.53 -36.10
CA PRO A 106 -40.62 0.82 -37.39
C PRO A 106 -40.28 2.30 -37.76
N LYS A 107 -39.67 2.44 -38.96
CA LYS A 107 -39.71 3.52 -40.00
C LYS A 107 -39.20 4.95 -39.75
N GLY A 108 -38.47 5.44 -40.77
CA GLY A 108 -38.24 6.86 -41.13
C GLY A 108 -36.79 7.07 -41.60
N ARG A 109 -36.42 6.90 -42.89
CA ARG A 109 -36.56 7.76 -44.08
C ARG A 109 -35.86 9.14 -43.98
N GLU A 110 -34.85 9.28 -44.86
CA GLU A 110 -34.41 10.48 -45.59
C GLU A 110 -33.37 11.48 -45.00
N ILE A 111 -32.16 11.39 -45.56
CA ILE A 111 -31.27 12.44 -46.12
C ILE A 111 -31.24 13.81 -45.42
N GLN A 112 -30.02 14.24 -45.01
CA GLN A 112 -29.48 15.56 -45.36
C GLN A 112 -27.95 15.64 -45.18
N ARG A 113 -27.27 15.89 -46.31
CA ARG A 113 -25.86 16.30 -46.41
C ARG A 113 -25.67 17.70 -45.79
N SER A 114 -24.62 17.87 -44.99
CA SER A 114 -23.93 19.15 -44.71
C SER A 114 -22.48 18.83 -44.30
N LYS A 115 -21.46 18.92 -45.17
CA LYS A 115 -20.48 20.05 -45.31
C LYS A 115 -19.97 20.55 -43.95
N ALA A 116 -18.67 20.74 -43.63
CA ALA A 116 -17.39 20.80 -44.36
C ALA A 116 -16.24 20.77 -43.31
N PRO A 117 -14.95 20.60 -43.69
CA PRO A 117 -13.83 20.48 -42.75
C PRO A 117 -13.24 21.85 -42.38
N LYS A 118 -12.80 22.01 -41.13
CA LYS A 118 -11.99 23.14 -40.64
C LYS A 118 -11.09 22.56 -39.55
N GLY A 119 -9.79 22.71 -39.52
CA GLY A 119 -8.85 23.51 -40.29
C GLY A 119 -7.54 23.39 -39.52
N ASP A 120 -6.45 23.22 -40.25
CA ASP A 120 -5.06 23.10 -39.77
C ASP A 120 -4.70 24.27 -38.83
N LEU A 121 -4.05 23.98 -37.69
CA LEU A 121 -3.48 24.99 -36.80
C LEU A 121 -1.97 24.72 -36.68
N ILE A 122 -1.19 25.34 -37.57
CA ILE A 122 0.25 25.46 -37.42
C ILE A 122 0.49 26.63 -36.44
N THR A 123 1.00 26.30 -35.26
CA THR A 123 1.49 27.28 -34.28
C THR A 123 3.01 27.39 -34.45
N PHE A 124 3.50 28.61 -34.70
CA PHE A 124 4.91 28.97 -34.56
C PHE A 124 5.17 29.51 -33.15
#